data_AF-A0A931QK80-F1
#
_entry.id   AF-A0A931QK80-F1
#
_cell.length_a   1.000
_cell.length_b   1.000
_cell.length_c   1.000
_cell.angle_alpha   90.00
_cell.angle_beta   90.00
_cell.angle_gamma   90.00
#
_symmetry.space_group_name_H-M   'P 1'
#
loop_
_entity.id
_entity.type
_entity.pdbx_description
1 polymer ?
#
loop_
_entity_poly.entity_id
_entity_poly.type
_entity_poly.pdbx_seq_one_letter_code
_entity_poly.pdbx_strand_id
1 'polypeptide(L)'
;MDMTQAAPVPSRSHEIRAVLLFLFAVLSALALLTYSAADPSLNSASSRGGILNRIGVAGAFGADFFFQVLGGGAYLLPIAFLVAALRSLRPQADEHAPR
;
A
#
# COMPACT_ATOMS: atom_id res chain seq x y z
N MET A 1 0.86 40.42 23.79
CA MET A 1 1.14 39.02 24.19
C MET A 1 0.18 38.16 23.42
N ASP A 2 0.55 37.79 22.20
CA ASP A 2 -0.26 36.96 21.31
C ASP A 2 0.24 35.52 21.44
N MET A 3 -0.63 34.64 21.94
CA MET A 3 -0.33 33.26 22.39
C MET A 3 -0.82 32.21 21.37
N THR A 4 -0.77 32.51 20.07
CA THR A 4 -1.28 31.60 19.03
C THR A 4 -0.18 31.22 18.03
N GLN A 5 0.84 30.50 18.51
CA GLN A 5 1.73 29.74 17.63
C GLN A 5 0.91 28.60 17.01
N ALA A 6 0.42 28.83 15.78
CA ALA A 6 -0.20 27.78 14.97
C ALA A 6 0.86 26.71 14.67
N ALA A 7 0.59 25.46 15.06
CA ALA A 7 1.45 24.33 14.77
C ALA A 7 1.72 24.23 13.25
N PRO A 8 2.94 23.86 12.83
CA PRO A 8 3.26 23.73 11.41
C PRO A 8 2.31 22.73 10.76
N VAL A 9 1.56 23.20 9.76
CA VAL A 9 0.67 22.36 8.96
C VAL A 9 1.57 21.42 8.14
N PRO A 10 1.39 20.10 8.21
CA PRO A 10 2.18 19.17 7.42
C PRO A 10 2.15 19.55 5.94
N SER A 11 3.27 19.46 5.24
CA SER A 11 3.29 19.76 3.81
C SER A 11 2.40 18.74 3.07
N ARG A 12 1.43 19.24 2.29
CA ARG A 12 0.41 18.41 1.59
C ARG A 12 1.00 17.22 0.82
N SER A 13 2.21 17.34 0.30
CA SER A 13 2.91 16.28 -0.43
C SER A 13 3.22 15.05 0.43
N HIS A 14 3.52 15.25 1.72
CA HIS A 14 3.84 14.14 2.63
C HIS A 14 2.58 13.35 3.00
N GLU A 15 1.46 14.03 3.13
CA GLU A 15 0.15 13.41 3.36
C GLU A 15 -0.29 12.60 2.14
N ILE A 16 -0.20 13.16 0.93
CA ILE A 16 -0.54 12.44 -0.32
C ILE A 16 0.32 11.18 -0.45
N ARG A 17 1.63 11.29 -0.23
CA ARG A 17 2.53 10.12 -0.27
C ARG A 17 2.13 9.06 0.75
N ALA A 18 1.85 9.46 2.00
CA ALA A 18 1.44 8.53 3.05
C ALA A 18 0.13 7.80 2.69
N VAL A 19 -0.86 8.53 2.17
CA VAL A 19 -2.14 7.97 1.73
C VAL A 19 -1.94 6.99 0.58
N LEU A 20 -1.14 7.32 -0.43
CA LEU A 20 -0.86 6.42 -1.55
C LEU A 20 -0.15 5.13 -1.11
N LEU A 21 0.84 5.24 -0.21
CA LEU A 21 1.54 4.08 0.35
C LEU A 21 0.58 3.21 1.16
N PHE A 22 -0.30 3.82 1.96
CA PHE A 22 -1.29 3.10 2.75
C PHE A 22 -2.32 2.38 1.87
N LEU A 23 -2.85 3.07 0.86
CA LEU A 23 -3.77 2.48 -0.12
C LEU A 23 -3.12 1.29 -0.82
N PHE A 24 -1.88 1.46 -1.28
CA PHE A 24 -1.14 0.37 -1.92
C PHE A 24 -0.94 -0.82 -0.97
N ALA A 25 -0.61 -0.58 0.30
CA ALA A 25 -0.48 -1.63 1.31
C ALA A 25 -1.80 -2.41 1.50
N VAL A 26 -2.93 -1.71 1.62
CA VAL A 26 -4.25 -2.35 1.82
C VAL A 26 -4.69 -3.12 0.58
N LEU A 27 -4.57 -2.52 -0.61
CA LEU A 27 -4.97 -3.16 -1.87
C LEU A 27 -4.12 -4.40 -2.15
N SER A 28 -2.80 -4.31 -1.96
CA SER A 28 -1.90 -5.47 -2.13
C SER A 28 -2.16 -6.55 -1.08
N ALA A 29 -2.40 -6.19 0.19
CA ALA A 29 -2.78 -7.15 1.23
C ALA A 29 -4.07 -7.89 0.85
N LEU A 30 -5.11 -7.15 0.45
CA LEU A 30 -6.39 -7.74 0.07
C LEU A 30 -6.25 -8.64 -1.16
N ALA A 31 -5.48 -8.21 -2.17
CA ALA A 31 -5.19 -9.01 -3.35
C ALA A 31 -4.47 -10.32 -3.00
N LEU A 32 -3.42 -10.27 -2.16
CA LEU A 32 -2.64 -11.44 -1.78
C LEU A 32 -3.39 -12.39 -0.84
N LEU A 33 -4.17 -11.87 0.10
CA LEU A 33 -4.95 -12.67 1.04
C LEU A 33 -6.16 -13.34 0.38
N THR A 34 -6.65 -12.79 -0.73
CA THR A 34 -7.78 -13.35 -1.50
C THR A 34 -7.33 -13.99 -2.81
N TYR A 35 -6.03 -14.28 -2.94
CA TYR A 35 -5.49 -15.01 -4.07
C TYR A 35 -6.14 -16.40 -4.18
N SER A 36 -6.48 -16.77 -5.42
CA SER A 36 -6.98 -18.09 -5.77
C SER A 36 -6.30 -18.56 -7.04
N ALA A 37 -5.82 -19.80 -7.05
CA ALA A 37 -5.28 -20.43 -8.26
C ALA A 37 -6.36 -20.70 -9.33
N ALA A 38 -7.64 -20.56 -8.98
CA ALA A 38 -8.76 -20.65 -9.93
C ALA A 38 -9.06 -19.32 -10.65
N ASP A 39 -8.45 -18.21 -10.21
CA ASP A 39 -8.58 -16.91 -10.88
C ASP A 39 -7.72 -16.86 -12.16
N PRO A 40 -8.07 -15.99 -13.13
CA PRO A 40 -7.21 -15.74 -14.28
C PRO A 40 -5.86 -15.20 -13.81
N SER A 41 -4.80 -15.73 -14.43
CA SER A 41 -3.40 -15.48 -14.07
C SER A 41 -2.55 -15.32 -15.32
N LEU A 42 -1.29 -14.90 -15.14
CA LEU A 42 -0.35 -14.73 -16.26
C LEU A 42 -0.12 -16.04 -17.03
N ASN A 43 -0.31 -17.18 -16.37
CA ASN A 43 -0.08 -18.52 -16.91
C ASN A 43 -1.37 -19.31 -17.15
N SER A 44 -2.55 -18.77 -16.83
CA SER A 44 -3.83 -19.48 -17.01
C SER A 44 -4.98 -18.52 -17.28
N ALA A 45 -5.65 -18.71 -18.41
CA ALA A 45 -6.83 -17.93 -18.80
C ALA A 45 -8.15 -18.41 -18.17
N SER A 46 -8.11 -19.40 -17.26
CA SER A 46 -9.33 -19.94 -16.66
C SER A 46 -9.88 -19.00 -15.59
N SER A 47 -11.10 -18.53 -15.79
CA SER A 47 -11.96 -17.91 -14.76
C SER A 47 -13.17 -18.80 -14.46
N ARG A 48 -12.96 -20.12 -14.49
CA ARG A 48 -14.03 -21.12 -14.46
C ARG A 48 -14.68 -21.10 -13.05
N GLY A 49 -15.69 -20.25 -12.87
CA GLY A 49 -16.34 -19.99 -11.58
C GLY A 49 -16.40 -18.51 -11.16
N GLY A 50 -15.90 -17.58 -11.98
CA GLY A 50 -15.82 -16.14 -11.64
C GLY A 50 -14.47 -15.76 -11.05
N ILE A 51 -14.36 -14.54 -10.52
CA ILE A 51 -13.14 -14.02 -9.89
C ILE A 51 -13.35 -14.01 -8.38
N LEU A 52 -12.48 -14.72 -7.67
CA LEU A 52 -12.51 -14.85 -6.21
C LEU A 52 -11.69 -13.76 -5.52
N ASN A 53 -10.68 -13.22 -6.20
CA ASN A 53 -9.95 -12.05 -5.70
C ASN A 53 -10.90 -10.86 -5.49
N ARG A 54 -10.91 -10.30 -4.27
CA ARG A 54 -11.84 -9.23 -3.91
C ARG A 54 -11.52 -7.87 -4.54
N ILE A 55 -10.31 -7.72 -5.07
CA ILE A 55 -9.91 -6.56 -5.88
C ILE A 55 -10.32 -6.76 -7.36
N GLY A 56 -10.77 -7.95 -7.74
CA GLY A 56 -11.15 -8.32 -9.11
C GLY A 56 -9.96 -8.77 -9.96
N VAL A 57 -10.10 -8.64 -11.29
CA VAL A 57 -9.10 -9.12 -12.28
C VAL A 57 -7.71 -8.56 -11.97
N ALA A 58 -7.61 -7.25 -11.71
CA ALA A 58 -6.33 -6.60 -11.43
C ALA A 58 -5.66 -7.16 -10.17
N GLY A 59 -6.45 -7.50 -9.14
CA GLY A 59 -5.94 -8.15 -7.94
C GLY A 59 -5.44 -9.55 -8.17
N ALA A 60 -6.16 -10.34 -8.98
CA ALA A 60 -5.77 -11.69 -9.35
C ALA A 60 -4.42 -11.71 -10.07
N PHE A 61 -4.27 -10.90 -11.14
CA PHE A 61 -3.01 -10.78 -11.87
C PHE A 61 -1.88 -10.19 -11.01
N GLY A 62 -2.18 -9.18 -10.19
CA GLY A 62 -1.18 -8.56 -9.31
C GLY A 62 -0.67 -9.54 -8.25
N ALA A 63 -1.56 -10.27 -7.58
CA ALA A 63 -1.19 -11.27 -6.59
C ALA A 63 -0.39 -12.42 -7.23
N ASP A 64 -0.83 -12.91 -8.40
CA ASP A 64 -0.12 -13.92 -9.18
C ASP A 64 1.30 -13.48 -9.55
N PHE A 65 1.46 -12.26 -10.07
CA PHE A 65 2.78 -11.69 -10.37
C PHE A 65 3.68 -11.65 -9.13
N PHE A 66 3.17 -11.15 -8.00
CA PHE A 66 3.99 -11.07 -6.78
C PHE A 66 4.35 -12.45 -6.23
N PHE A 67 3.46 -13.44 -6.28
CA PHE A 67 3.79 -14.80 -5.90
C PHE A 67 4.80 -15.46 -6.85
N GLN A 68 4.77 -15.15 -8.14
CA GLN A 68 5.78 -15.67 -9.09
C GLN A 68 7.17 -15.08 -8.83
N VAL A 69 7.26 -13.78 -8.52
CA VAL A 69 8.53 -13.08 -8.33
C VAL A 69 9.11 -13.32 -6.92
N LEU A 70 8.26 -13.29 -5.90
CA LEU A 70 8.67 -13.27 -4.49
C LEU A 70 8.33 -14.55 -3.73
N GLY A 71 7.52 -15.45 -4.30
CA GLY A 71 6.98 -16.61 -3.60
C GLY A 71 6.19 -16.19 -2.35
N GLY A 72 6.29 -17.00 -1.29
CA GLY A 72 5.68 -16.67 0.01
C GLY A 72 6.16 -15.34 0.61
N GLY A 73 7.29 -14.81 0.16
CA GLY A 73 7.79 -13.48 0.56
C GLY A 73 6.91 -12.32 0.11
N ALA A 74 5.96 -12.55 -0.82
CA ALA A 74 5.02 -11.53 -1.28
C ALA A 74 4.23 -10.88 -0.14
N TYR A 75 3.96 -11.60 0.95
CA TYR A 75 3.27 -11.05 2.13
C TYR A 75 4.08 -9.97 2.87
N LEU A 76 5.39 -9.85 2.64
CA LEU A 76 6.20 -8.76 3.18
C LEU A 76 5.94 -7.43 2.46
N LEU A 77 5.43 -7.47 1.21
CA LEU A 77 5.13 -6.29 0.41
C LEU A 77 4.12 -5.36 1.12
N PRO A 78 2.89 -5.80 1.48
CA PRO A 78 1.95 -4.93 2.18
C PRO A 78 2.48 -4.42 3.51
N ILE A 79 3.27 -5.24 4.24
CA ILE A 79 3.90 -4.84 5.50
C ILE A 79 4.91 -3.70 5.26
N ALA A 80 5.78 -3.83 4.26
CA ALA A 80 6.78 -2.82 3.92
C ALA A 80 6.13 -1.48 3.55
N PHE A 81 5.08 -1.51 2.72
CA PHE A 81 4.35 -0.31 2.33
C PHE A 81 3.58 0.32 3.49
N LEU A 82 2.98 -0.50 4.37
CA LEU A 82 2.31 0.00 5.57
C LEU A 82 3.30 0.70 6.50
N VAL A 83 4.46 0.10 6.75
CA VAL A 83 5.50 0.73 7.59
C VAL A 83 6.02 2.03 6.93
N ALA A 84 6.20 2.05 5.61
CA ALA A 84 6.59 3.26 4.88
C ALA A 84 5.54 4.37 4.99
N ALA A 85 4.25 4.04 4.89
CA ALA A 85 3.15 4.97 5.09
C ALA A 85 3.19 5.59 6.49
N LEU A 86 3.31 4.75 7.53
CA LEU A 86 3.40 5.19 8.93
C LEU A 86 4.63 6.06 9.20
N ARG A 87 5.77 5.77 8.56
CA ARG A 87 6.96 6.62 8.66
C ARG A 87 6.76 7.98 7.98
N SER A 88 6.03 8.04 6.88
CA SER A 88 5.72 9.29 6.18
C SER A 88 4.77 10.20 6.94
N LEU A 89 3.98 9.66 7.88
CA LEU A 89 3.09 10.41 8.77
C LEU A 89 3.80 11.01 9.98
N ARG A 90 5.08 10.69 10.22
CA ARG A 90 5.81 11.24 11.36
C ARG A 90 5.99 12.75 11.17
N PRO A 91 5.60 13.58 12.14
CA PRO A 91 5.91 15.01 12.12
C PRO A 91 7.42 15.18 11.97
N GLN A 92 7.85 15.89 10.93
CA GLN A 92 9.20 16.44 10.93
C GLN A 92 9.15 17.57 11.94
N ALA A 93 9.83 17.42 13.08
CA ALA A 93 10.14 18.56 13.90
C ALA A 93 10.95 19.48 12.99
N ASP A 94 10.39 20.63 12.63
CA ASP A 94 11.03 21.61 11.78
C ASP A 94 12.35 22.03 12.46
N GLU A 95 13.44 21.38 12.08
CA GLU A 95 14.80 21.74 12.45
C GLU A 95 15.22 22.96 11.60
N HIS A 96 14.44 24.02 11.74
CA HIS A 96 14.74 25.39 11.32
C HIS A 96 14.49 26.30 12.54
N ALA A 97 15.15 25.96 13.65
CA ALA A 97 15.38 26.95 14.70
C ALA A 97 16.39 27.99 14.16
N PRO A 98 16.11 29.30 14.29
CA PRO A 98 16.95 30.35 13.74
C PRO A 98 18.34 30.33 14.40
N ARG A 99 19.39 30.41 13.59
CA ARG A 99 20.74 30.76 14.05
C ARG A 99 20.86 32.26 14.24
#